data_AF-R7Y493-F1
#
_entry.id   AF-R7Y493-F1
#
_cell.length_a   1.000
_cell.length_b   1.000
_cell.length_c   1.000
_cell.angle_alpha   90.00
_cell.angle_beta   90.00
_cell.angle_gamma   90.00
#
_symmetry.space_group_name_H-M   'P 1'
#
loop_
_entity.id
_entity.type
_entity.pdbx_description
1 polymer ?
#
loop_
_entity_poly.entity_id
_entity_poly.type
_entity_poly.pdbx_seq_one_letter_code
_entity_poly.pdbx_strand_id
1 'polypeptide(L)'
;MLVRLGILSGEDYDSAQAHLSRARVVEDAARAYQQGVAEHAGQIAANLFAAETLTEDAILTAATAIPEEAQVKRVASALWIDHVQAAHGIAFANRGSIADTLNAAFDELVSDFKAVSAKLGDARTPQQAIHAKKVTEWSKLSEIAERLDKLVEIRSTARKYYLIATPDGYGFGAAWLYREPLTDEVRALANEGTDFGDLAAVVLREPWAPPTPEAAREVAEQWNEAEA
;
A
#
# COMPACT_ATOMS: atom_id res chain seq x y z
N MET A 1 -8.41 1.61 3.62
CA MET A 1 -8.21 1.77 2.17
C MET A 1 -8.12 0.42 1.46
N LEU A 2 -7.28 -0.52 1.92
CA LEU A 2 -7.21 -1.91 1.42
C LEU A 2 -8.55 -2.68 1.46
N VAL A 3 -9.34 -2.51 2.52
CA VAL A 3 -10.72 -3.07 2.64
C VAL A 3 -11.69 -2.46 1.62
N ARG A 4 -11.54 -1.17 1.29
CA ARG A 4 -12.36 -0.48 0.26
C ARG A 4 -11.98 -0.88 -1.16
N LEU A 5 -10.85 -1.55 -1.34
CA LEU A 5 -10.35 -2.04 -2.62
C LEU A 5 -10.56 -3.54 -2.76
N GLY A 6 -11.33 -4.19 -1.89
CA GLY A 6 -11.60 -5.65 -1.99
C GLY A 6 -10.35 -6.55 -1.93
N ILE A 7 -9.18 -6.01 -1.60
CA ILE A 7 -7.92 -6.77 -1.51
C ILE A 7 -7.93 -7.65 -0.25
N LEU A 8 -8.61 -7.18 0.81
CA LEU A 8 -8.83 -7.90 2.06
C LEU A 8 -10.29 -7.76 2.47
N SER A 9 -10.92 -8.86 2.89
CA SER A 9 -12.19 -8.76 3.62
C SER A 9 -11.97 -8.01 4.94
N GLY A 10 -13.04 -7.48 5.55
CA GLY A 10 -12.93 -6.83 6.87
C GLY A 10 -12.33 -7.77 7.91
N GLU A 11 -12.68 -9.05 7.86
CA GLU A 11 -12.18 -10.11 8.74
C GLU A 11 -10.68 -10.41 8.51
N ASP A 12 -10.23 -10.43 7.26
CA ASP A 12 -8.81 -10.63 6.92
C ASP A 12 -7.97 -9.42 7.35
N TYR A 13 -8.53 -8.20 7.23
CA TYR A 13 -7.87 -6.99 7.72
C TYR A 13 -7.70 -7.01 9.24
N ASP A 14 -8.76 -7.36 9.97
CA ASP A 14 -8.72 -7.46 11.44
C ASP A 14 -7.75 -8.56 11.89
N SER A 15 -7.72 -9.69 11.18
CA SER A 15 -6.79 -10.79 11.43
C SER A 15 -5.33 -10.40 11.17
N ALA A 16 -5.05 -9.72 10.05
CA ALA A 16 -3.72 -9.20 9.75
C ALA A 16 -3.28 -8.15 10.79
N GLN A 17 -4.18 -7.26 11.23
CA GLN A 17 -3.91 -6.29 12.29
C GLN A 17 -3.63 -6.94 13.64
N ALA A 18 -4.34 -8.03 13.97
CA ALA A 18 -4.08 -8.80 15.18
C ALA A 18 -2.66 -9.40 15.17
N HIS A 19 -2.21 -9.94 14.03
CA HIS A 19 -0.83 -10.42 13.88
C HIS A 19 0.21 -9.29 13.97
N LEU A 20 -0.03 -8.14 13.34
CA LEU A 20 0.87 -6.97 13.46
C LEU A 20 0.93 -6.43 14.90
N SER A 21 -0.19 -6.43 15.60
CA SER A 21 -0.24 -6.03 17.01
C SER A 21 0.58 -6.97 17.90
N ARG A 22 0.51 -8.28 17.65
CA ARG A 22 1.36 -9.27 18.35
C ARG A 22 2.83 -9.08 18.03
N ALA A 23 3.20 -8.82 16.77
CA ALA A 23 4.57 -8.51 16.38
C ALA A 23 5.11 -7.27 17.13
N ARG A 24 4.26 -6.24 17.32
CA ARG A 24 4.61 -5.04 18.08
C ARG A 24 4.81 -5.32 19.57
N VAL A 25 3.95 -6.14 20.18
CA VAL A 25 4.14 -6.61 21.57
C VAL A 25 5.48 -7.35 21.73
N VAL A 26 5.87 -8.16 20.74
CA VAL A 26 7.16 -8.86 20.75
C VAL A 26 8.34 -7.88 20.67
N GLU A 27 8.26 -6.87 19.82
CA GLU A 27 9.28 -5.81 19.71
C GLU A 27 9.40 -5.01 21.01
N ASP A 28 8.27 -4.60 21.58
CA ASP A 28 8.23 -3.84 22.83
C ASP A 28 8.76 -4.66 24.01
N ALA A 29 8.44 -5.96 24.07
CA ALA A 29 8.96 -6.87 25.08
C ALA A 29 10.49 -7.04 24.96
N ALA A 30 11.03 -7.16 23.74
CA ALA A 30 12.48 -7.25 23.54
C ALA A 30 13.19 -5.95 23.94
N ARG A 31 12.60 -4.79 23.62
CA ARG A 31 13.13 -3.47 24.01
C ARG A 31 13.07 -3.27 25.53
N ALA A 32 11.95 -3.61 26.15
CA ALA A 32 11.78 -3.55 27.60
C ALA A 32 12.77 -4.47 28.32
N TYR A 33 13.03 -5.66 27.77
CA TYR A 33 14.05 -6.56 28.30
C TYR A 33 15.43 -5.92 28.29
N GLN A 34 15.86 -5.35 27.16
CA GLN A 34 17.17 -4.68 27.07
C GLN A 34 17.33 -3.54 28.10
N GLN A 35 16.25 -2.82 28.39
CA GLN A 35 16.26 -1.74 29.37
C GLN A 35 16.20 -2.27 30.82
N GLY A 36 15.49 -3.37 31.06
CA GLY A 36 15.24 -3.93 32.38
C GLY A 36 16.28 -4.93 32.88
N VAL A 37 17.19 -5.44 32.04
CA VAL A 37 18.22 -6.41 32.45
C VAL A 37 19.09 -5.87 33.58
N ALA A 38 19.54 -4.62 33.49
CA ALA A 38 20.36 -4.00 34.53
C ALA A 38 19.60 -3.82 35.86
N GLU A 39 18.30 -3.49 35.77
CA GLU A 39 17.43 -3.35 36.93
C GLU A 39 17.14 -4.70 37.60
N HIS A 40 16.87 -5.73 36.81
CA HIS A 40 16.64 -7.09 37.28
C HIS A 40 17.91 -7.70 37.91
N ALA A 41 19.08 -7.47 37.28
CA ALA A 41 20.37 -7.82 37.87
C ALA A 41 20.60 -7.11 39.21
N GLY A 42 20.22 -5.83 39.31
CA GLY A 42 20.27 -5.06 40.55
C GLY A 42 19.37 -5.63 41.66
N GLN A 43 18.15 -6.06 41.32
CA GLN A 43 17.21 -6.70 42.27
C GLN A 43 17.74 -8.06 42.77
N ILE A 44 18.27 -8.88 41.87
CA ILE A 44 18.89 -10.16 42.23
C ILE A 44 20.10 -9.95 43.16
N ALA A 45 20.96 -8.99 42.84
CA ALA A 45 22.10 -8.63 43.66
C ALA A 45 21.68 -8.12 45.06
N ALA A 46 20.64 -7.28 45.13
CA ALA A 46 20.09 -6.79 46.40
C ALA A 46 19.54 -7.92 47.28
N ASN A 47 18.88 -8.91 46.69
CA ASN A 47 18.36 -10.07 47.42
C ASN A 47 19.49 -10.98 47.96
N LEU A 48 20.54 -11.22 47.16
CA LEU A 48 21.73 -11.95 47.61
C LEU A 48 22.42 -11.24 48.77
N PHE A 49 22.51 -9.90 48.72
CA PHE A 49 23.10 -9.10 49.78
C PHE A 49 22.26 -9.15 51.07
N ALA A 50 20.94 -9.02 50.96
CA ALA A 50 20.02 -9.06 52.10
C ALA A 50 19.94 -10.45 52.78
N ALA A 51 20.19 -11.52 52.03
CA ALA A 51 20.18 -12.89 52.53
C ALA A 51 21.50 -13.33 53.19
N GLU A 52 22.53 -12.46 53.26
CA GLU A 52 23.88 -12.74 53.79
C GLU A 52 24.55 -14.00 53.19
N THR A 53 24.12 -14.43 52.01
CA THR A 53 24.56 -15.66 51.32
C THR A 53 25.49 -15.32 50.15
N LEU A 54 26.38 -14.35 50.34
CA LEU A 54 27.29 -13.86 49.30
C LEU A 54 28.49 -14.81 49.13
N THR A 55 28.30 -15.91 48.41
CA THR A 55 29.34 -16.85 47.97
C THR A 55 29.49 -16.86 46.45
N GLU A 56 30.63 -17.34 45.95
CA GLU A 56 30.88 -17.49 44.50
C GLU A 56 29.80 -18.35 43.83
N ASP A 57 29.46 -19.50 44.43
CA ASP A 57 28.40 -20.39 43.94
C ASP A 57 27.02 -19.73 43.91
N ALA A 58 26.69 -18.89 44.91
CA ALA A 58 25.43 -18.17 44.96
C ALA A 58 25.33 -17.09 43.87
N ILE A 59 26.43 -16.40 43.56
CA ILE A 59 26.52 -15.41 42.48
C ILE A 59 26.33 -16.11 41.12
N LEU A 60 27.05 -17.22 40.87
CA LEU A 60 26.96 -17.97 39.62
C LEU A 60 25.56 -18.56 39.41
N THR A 61 24.96 -19.12 40.47
CA THR A 61 23.59 -19.65 40.41
C THR A 61 22.58 -18.55 40.10
N ALA A 62 22.67 -17.40 40.78
CA ALA A 62 21.76 -16.29 40.56
C ALA A 62 21.90 -15.64 39.17
N ALA A 63 23.11 -15.63 38.59
CA ALA A 63 23.34 -15.16 37.23
C ALA A 63 22.58 -15.99 36.18
N THR A 64 22.33 -17.28 36.43
CA THR A 64 21.53 -18.13 35.53
C THR A 64 20.04 -17.74 35.47
N ALA A 65 19.55 -16.97 36.45
CA ALA A 65 18.18 -16.47 36.48
C ALA A 65 17.97 -15.26 35.54
N ILE A 66 19.05 -14.70 34.98
CA ILE A 66 18.99 -13.63 33.98
C ILE A 66 19.11 -14.28 32.60
N PRO A 67 18.03 -14.32 31.79
CA PRO A 67 18.11 -14.85 30.44
C PRO A 67 19.22 -14.16 29.64
N GLU A 68 19.96 -14.91 28.82
CA GLU A 68 20.91 -14.26 27.94
C GLU A 68 20.17 -13.36 26.95
N GLU A 69 20.62 -12.11 26.79
CA GLU A 69 20.02 -11.18 25.83
C GLU A 69 19.94 -11.77 24.42
N ALA A 70 20.93 -12.58 24.05
CA ALA A 70 20.95 -13.31 22.78
C ALA A 70 19.79 -14.31 22.65
N GLN A 71 19.39 -14.98 23.73
CA GLN A 71 18.27 -15.93 23.73
C GLN A 71 16.93 -15.19 23.61
N VAL A 72 16.75 -14.10 24.36
CA VAL A 72 15.55 -13.26 24.26
C VAL A 72 15.42 -12.66 22.85
N LYS A 73 16.51 -12.16 22.28
CA LYS A 73 16.55 -11.68 20.90
C LYS A 73 16.19 -12.76 19.89
N ARG A 74 16.71 -13.99 20.01
CA ARG A 74 16.38 -15.10 19.10
C ARG A 74 14.89 -15.44 19.15
N VAL A 75 14.31 -15.56 20.34
CA VAL A 75 12.88 -15.85 20.51
C VAL A 75 12.02 -14.70 19.98
N ALA A 76 12.36 -13.45 20.33
CA ALA A 76 11.62 -12.28 19.86
C ALA A 76 11.71 -12.13 18.33
N SER A 77 12.89 -12.33 17.73
CA SER A 77 13.03 -12.32 16.27
C SER A 77 12.22 -13.43 15.60
N ALA A 78 12.22 -14.65 16.13
CA ALA A 78 11.42 -15.75 15.57
C ALA A 78 9.91 -15.46 15.63
N LEU A 79 9.40 -14.97 16.76
CA LEU A 79 7.99 -14.61 16.93
C LEU A 79 7.59 -13.39 16.08
N TRP A 80 8.46 -12.40 15.97
CA TRP A 80 8.24 -11.23 15.13
C TRP A 80 8.15 -11.65 13.66
N ILE A 81 9.11 -12.47 13.18
CA ILE A 81 9.12 -12.98 11.81
C ILE A 81 7.84 -13.79 11.54
N ASP A 82 7.45 -14.70 12.42
CA ASP A 82 6.24 -15.52 12.28
C ASP A 82 4.98 -14.65 12.12
N HIS A 83 4.80 -13.68 13.02
CA HIS A 83 3.62 -12.81 12.99
C HIS A 83 3.61 -11.86 11.79
N VAL A 84 4.75 -11.32 11.39
CA VAL A 84 4.86 -10.50 10.18
C VAL A 84 4.59 -11.34 8.93
N GLN A 85 5.11 -12.57 8.86
CA GLN A 85 4.84 -13.49 7.75
C GLN A 85 3.38 -13.91 7.69
N ALA A 86 2.73 -14.18 8.82
CA ALA A 86 1.30 -14.48 8.89
C ALA A 86 0.43 -13.30 8.46
N ALA A 87 0.72 -12.08 8.97
CA ALA A 87 0.03 -10.87 8.54
C ALA A 87 0.19 -10.63 7.03
N HIS A 88 1.40 -10.84 6.50
CA HIS A 88 1.70 -10.73 5.08
C HIS A 88 0.98 -11.82 4.27
N GLY A 89 0.96 -13.07 4.74
CA GLY A 89 0.25 -14.18 4.11
C GLY A 89 -1.23 -13.91 3.98
N ILE A 90 -1.86 -13.37 5.03
CA ILE A 90 -3.28 -12.95 5.02
C ILE A 90 -3.47 -11.76 4.08
N ALA A 91 -2.65 -10.71 4.24
CA ALA A 91 -2.74 -9.47 3.46
C ALA A 91 -2.65 -9.70 1.94
N PHE A 92 -1.98 -10.78 1.54
CA PHE A 92 -1.70 -11.10 0.15
C PHE A 92 -2.18 -12.50 -0.26
N ALA A 93 -3.11 -13.10 0.47
CA ALA A 93 -3.69 -14.41 0.12
C ALA A 93 -4.34 -14.39 -1.26
N ASN A 94 -4.95 -13.26 -1.64
CA ASN A 94 -5.62 -13.06 -2.92
C ASN A 94 -4.74 -12.34 -3.96
N ARG A 95 -3.42 -12.58 -3.98
CA ARG A 95 -2.49 -11.99 -4.97
C ARG A 95 -3.00 -12.04 -6.41
N GLY A 96 -3.64 -13.14 -6.79
CA GLY A 96 -4.21 -13.34 -8.13
C GLY A 96 -5.30 -12.34 -8.50
N SER A 97 -6.04 -11.79 -7.53
CA SER A 97 -7.15 -10.85 -7.80
C SER A 97 -6.75 -9.38 -7.69
N ILE A 98 -5.52 -9.04 -7.29
CA ILE A 98 -5.13 -7.64 -7.05
C ILE A 98 -5.20 -6.81 -8.34
N ALA A 99 -4.71 -7.36 -9.46
CA ALA A 99 -4.78 -6.68 -10.76
C ALA A 99 -6.23 -6.48 -11.19
N ASP A 100 -7.06 -7.51 -11.08
CA ASP A 100 -8.48 -7.46 -11.45
C ASP A 100 -9.24 -6.44 -10.61
N THR A 101 -9.01 -6.41 -9.29
CA THR A 101 -9.71 -5.44 -8.44
C THR A 101 -9.24 -4.01 -8.66
N LEU A 102 -7.94 -3.80 -8.92
CA LEU A 102 -7.43 -2.49 -9.33
C LEU A 102 -8.05 -2.04 -10.66
N ASN A 103 -8.14 -2.94 -11.64
CA ASN A 103 -8.76 -2.65 -12.93
C ASN A 103 -10.24 -2.32 -12.78
N ALA A 104 -11.00 -3.09 -11.98
CA ALA A 104 -12.40 -2.78 -11.69
C ALA A 104 -12.56 -1.39 -11.04
N ALA A 105 -11.67 -1.03 -10.11
CA ALA A 105 -11.69 0.29 -9.47
C ALA A 105 -11.32 1.42 -10.44
N PHE A 106 -10.38 1.20 -11.36
CA PHE A 106 -10.07 2.14 -12.43
C PHE A 106 -11.24 2.27 -13.42
N ASP A 107 -11.88 1.17 -13.80
CA ASP A 107 -13.03 1.17 -14.72
C ASP A 107 -14.23 1.93 -14.12
N GLU A 108 -14.49 1.74 -12.83
CA GLU A 108 -15.49 2.53 -12.08
C GLU A 108 -15.13 4.02 -12.09
N LEU A 109 -13.87 4.37 -11.84
CA LEU A 109 -13.39 5.76 -11.85
C LEU A 109 -13.53 6.41 -13.23
N VAL A 110 -13.21 5.69 -14.30
CA VAL A 110 -13.40 6.13 -15.69
C VAL A 110 -14.89 6.36 -15.98
N SER A 111 -15.75 5.44 -15.55
CA SER A 111 -17.20 5.57 -15.68
C SER A 111 -17.75 6.79 -14.93
N ASP A 112 -17.34 6.97 -13.67
CA ASP A 112 -17.70 8.13 -12.84
C ASP A 112 -17.25 9.43 -13.50
N PHE A 113 -16.03 9.47 -14.04
CA PHE A 113 -15.51 10.63 -14.75
C PHE A 113 -16.33 10.95 -16.00
N LYS A 114 -16.63 9.97 -16.85
CA LYS A 114 -17.48 10.14 -18.05
C LYS A 114 -18.87 10.69 -17.67
N ALA A 115 -19.46 10.21 -16.57
CA ALA A 115 -20.76 10.67 -16.09
C ALA A 115 -20.75 12.10 -15.53
N VAL A 116 -19.67 12.49 -14.83
CA VAL A 116 -19.50 13.85 -14.27
C VAL A 116 -19.13 14.86 -15.35
N SER A 117 -18.18 14.52 -16.23
CA SER A 117 -17.71 15.41 -17.30
C SER A 117 -18.83 15.79 -18.27
N ALA A 118 -19.70 14.83 -18.63
CA ALA A 118 -20.88 15.10 -19.46
C ALA A 118 -21.82 16.16 -18.85
N LYS A 119 -21.91 16.23 -17.51
CA LYS A 119 -22.74 17.25 -16.82
C LYS A 119 -22.07 18.60 -16.76
N LEU A 120 -20.73 18.66 -16.75
CA LEU A 120 -19.97 19.91 -16.72
C LEU A 120 -20.05 20.71 -18.02
N GLY A 121 -20.31 20.07 -19.16
CA GLY A 121 -20.44 20.76 -20.46
C GLY A 121 -19.13 21.47 -20.80
N ASP A 122 -19.17 22.78 -21.03
CA ASP A 122 -17.99 23.59 -21.40
C ASP A 122 -17.18 24.15 -20.22
N ALA A 123 -17.57 23.84 -18.97
CA ALA A 123 -16.80 24.28 -17.81
C ALA A 123 -15.46 23.52 -17.73
N ARG A 124 -14.35 24.24 -17.86
CA ARG A 124 -12.96 23.72 -17.79
C ARG A 124 -12.20 24.19 -16.55
N THR A 125 -12.73 25.17 -15.81
CA THR A 125 -12.11 25.71 -14.59
C THR A 125 -13.10 25.80 -13.43
N PRO A 126 -12.63 25.89 -12.17
CA PRO A 126 -13.51 26.06 -11.01
C PRO A 126 -14.40 27.30 -11.13
N GLN A 127 -13.84 28.42 -11.62
CA GLN A 127 -14.56 29.68 -11.80
C GLN A 127 -15.65 29.56 -12.86
N GLN A 128 -15.38 28.86 -13.97
CA GLN A 128 -16.38 28.59 -14.99
C GLN A 128 -17.50 27.69 -14.47
N ALA A 129 -17.17 26.68 -13.66
CA ALA A 129 -18.16 25.83 -13.02
C ALA A 129 -19.04 26.61 -12.02
N ILE A 130 -18.45 27.52 -11.23
CA ILE A 130 -19.21 28.42 -10.35
C ILE A 130 -20.18 29.29 -11.17
N HIS A 131 -19.69 29.91 -12.24
CA HIS A 131 -20.53 30.75 -13.10
C HIS A 131 -21.67 29.95 -13.77
N ALA A 132 -21.39 28.72 -14.19
CA ALA A 132 -22.36 27.80 -14.75
C ALA A 132 -23.27 27.12 -13.70
N LYS A 133 -23.10 27.43 -12.40
CA LYS A 133 -23.81 26.81 -11.26
C LYS A 133 -23.62 25.29 -11.15
N LYS A 134 -22.45 24.78 -11.53
CA LYS A 134 -22.06 23.36 -11.54
C LYS A 134 -21.01 23.01 -10.47
N VAL A 135 -21.06 23.70 -9.33
CA VAL A 135 -20.07 23.54 -8.24
C VAL A 135 -20.07 22.12 -7.69
N THR A 136 -21.23 21.46 -7.63
CA THR A 136 -21.35 20.08 -7.15
C THR A 136 -20.65 19.09 -8.07
N GLU A 137 -20.83 19.20 -9.38
CA GLU A 137 -20.14 18.37 -10.37
C GLU A 137 -18.63 18.63 -10.33
N TRP A 138 -18.22 19.89 -10.13
CA TRP A 138 -16.81 20.24 -9.99
C TRP A 138 -16.18 19.61 -8.75
N SER A 139 -16.87 19.63 -7.60
CA SER A 139 -16.40 18.95 -6.38
C SER A 139 -16.19 17.45 -6.60
N LYS A 140 -17.07 16.80 -7.37
CA LYS A 140 -16.94 15.37 -7.71
C LYS A 140 -15.71 15.09 -8.57
N LEU A 141 -15.30 16.02 -9.44
CA LEU A 141 -14.02 15.87 -10.16
C LEU A 141 -12.82 15.86 -9.22
N SER A 142 -12.81 16.73 -8.21
CA SER A 142 -11.74 16.73 -7.20
C SER A 142 -11.70 15.41 -6.43
N GLU A 143 -12.86 14.86 -6.07
CA GLU A 143 -12.95 13.53 -5.44
C GLU A 143 -12.43 12.41 -6.36
N ILE A 144 -12.70 12.49 -7.68
CA ILE A 144 -12.17 11.57 -8.68
C ILE A 144 -10.64 11.67 -8.77
N ALA A 145 -10.09 12.89 -8.81
CA ALA A 145 -8.65 13.11 -8.82
C ALA A 145 -7.97 12.49 -7.58
N GLU A 146 -8.52 12.73 -6.39
CA GLU A 146 -8.00 12.14 -5.16
C GLU A 146 -8.08 10.60 -5.15
N ARG A 147 -9.17 10.03 -5.70
CA ARG A 147 -9.31 8.57 -5.84
C ARG A 147 -8.26 8.02 -6.81
N LEU A 148 -8.03 8.70 -7.93
CA LEU A 148 -7.04 8.31 -8.93
C LEU A 148 -5.63 8.27 -8.33
N ASP A 149 -5.23 9.34 -7.63
CA ASP A 149 -3.90 9.43 -7.00
C ASP A 149 -3.67 8.28 -6.03
N LYS A 150 -4.67 7.96 -5.20
CA LYS A 150 -4.62 6.82 -4.27
C LYS A 150 -4.48 5.50 -5.03
N LEU A 151 -5.27 5.26 -6.07
CA LEU A 151 -5.19 4.03 -6.87
C LEU A 151 -3.82 3.88 -7.56
N VAL A 152 -3.24 4.99 -8.05
CA VAL A 152 -1.89 5.01 -8.62
C VAL A 152 -0.84 4.67 -7.57
N GLU A 153 -0.94 5.22 -6.36
CA GLU A 153 -0.06 4.89 -5.23
C GLU A 153 -0.13 3.39 -4.87
N ILE A 154 -1.35 2.83 -4.83
CA ILE A 154 -1.57 1.42 -4.54
C ILE A 154 -0.98 0.54 -5.64
N ARG A 155 -1.21 0.88 -6.92
CA ARG A 155 -0.61 0.17 -8.05
C ARG A 155 0.92 0.19 -7.99
N SER A 156 1.51 1.35 -7.70
CA SER A 156 2.96 1.51 -7.54
C SER A 156 3.51 0.64 -6.40
N THR A 157 2.82 0.66 -5.26
CA THR A 157 3.16 -0.18 -4.10
C THR A 157 3.04 -1.66 -4.43
N ALA A 158 1.97 -2.07 -5.11
CA ALA A 158 1.77 -3.46 -5.52
C ALA A 158 2.89 -3.97 -6.44
N ARG A 159 3.35 -3.14 -7.38
CA ARG A 159 4.51 -3.44 -8.25
C ARG A 159 5.81 -3.55 -7.47
N LYS A 160 6.07 -2.62 -6.56
CA LYS A 160 7.28 -2.63 -5.70
C LYS A 160 7.44 -3.95 -4.94
N TYR A 161 6.33 -4.56 -4.56
CA TYR A 161 6.29 -5.85 -3.87
C TYR A 161 6.04 -7.06 -4.78
N TYR A 162 6.14 -6.89 -6.11
CA TYR A 162 5.97 -7.95 -7.11
C TYR A 162 4.62 -8.66 -7.03
N LEU A 163 3.57 -7.94 -6.62
CA LEU A 163 2.21 -8.47 -6.49
C LEU A 163 1.41 -8.38 -7.79
N ILE A 164 1.80 -7.46 -8.67
CA ILE A 164 1.31 -7.31 -10.04
C ILE A 164 2.52 -7.10 -10.94
N ALA A 165 2.36 -7.36 -12.24
CA ALA A 165 3.47 -7.26 -13.18
C ALA A 165 4.06 -5.84 -13.23
N THR A 166 5.39 -5.79 -13.20
CA THR A 166 6.15 -4.58 -13.48
C THR A 166 6.55 -4.61 -14.95
N PRO A 167 6.35 -3.52 -15.70
CA PRO A 167 6.88 -3.44 -17.05
C PRO A 167 8.41 -3.27 -17.00
N ASP A 168 9.17 -4.29 -17.41
CA ASP A 168 10.61 -4.13 -17.66
C ASP A 168 11.12 -4.90 -18.88
N GLY A 169 12.07 -4.27 -19.58
CA GLY A 169 12.88 -4.86 -20.65
C GLY A 169 13.14 -3.95 -21.84
N TYR A 170 12.09 -3.43 -22.49
CA TYR A 170 12.19 -3.00 -23.90
C TYR A 170 11.88 -1.53 -24.20
N GLY A 171 11.90 -0.65 -23.20
CA GLY A 171 11.95 0.81 -23.46
C GLY A 171 10.65 1.45 -23.98
N PHE A 172 9.54 0.75 -23.91
CA PHE A 172 8.22 1.30 -24.23
C PHE A 172 7.72 2.13 -23.03
N GLY A 173 7.41 3.42 -23.26
CA GLY A 173 7.19 4.43 -22.22
C GLY A 173 5.89 4.31 -21.40
N ALA A 174 5.27 5.45 -21.09
CA ALA A 174 4.08 5.54 -20.22
C ALA A 174 2.86 4.72 -20.68
N ALA A 175 2.84 4.21 -21.91
CA ALA A 175 1.75 3.43 -22.52
C ALA A 175 1.34 2.17 -21.74
N TRP A 176 2.25 1.53 -20.99
CA TRP A 176 1.96 0.32 -20.18
C TRP A 176 1.07 0.59 -18.97
N LEU A 177 0.83 1.87 -18.67
CA LEU A 177 0.03 2.30 -17.53
C LEU A 177 -1.45 2.46 -17.87
N TYR A 178 -1.80 2.26 -19.14
CA TYR A 178 -3.03 2.67 -19.78
C TYR A 178 -3.51 1.59 -20.74
N ARG A 179 -4.81 1.31 -20.75
CA ARG A 179 -5.45 0.61 -21.88
C ARG A 179 -5.81 1.67 -22.92
N GLU A 180 -5.98 1.27 -24.18
CA GLU A 180 -6.45 2.20 -25.22
C GLU A 180 -7.67 2.98 -24.68
N PRO A 181 -7.67 4.33 -24.72
CA PRO A 181 -8.32 4.96 -25.87
C PRO A 181 -7.74 6.33 -26.23
N LEU A 182 -7.19 6.45 -27.44
CA LEU A 182 -6.93 7.75 -28.05
C LEU A 182 -7.99 8.06 -29.10
N THR A 183 -9.17 8.47 -28.63
CA THR A 183 -10.08 9.23 -29.50
C THR A 183 -9.50 10.63 -29.70
N ASP A 184 -9.83 11.27 -30.83
CA ASP A 184 -9.36 12.62 -31.12
C ASP A 184 -9.80 13.65 -30.06
N GLU A 185 -10.89 13.39 -29.34
CA GLU A 185 -11.37 14.26 -28.25
C GLU A 185 -10.46 14.26 -27.01
N VAL A 186 -9.86 13.12 -26.65
CA VAL A 186 -8.93 13.02 -25.50
C VAL A 186 -7.66 13.83 -25.77
N ARG A 187 -7.17 13.78 -27.01
CA ARG A 187 -6.01 14.58 -27.47
C ARG A 187 -6.31 16.08 -27.42
N ALA A 188 -7.51 16.50 -27.81
CA ALA A 188 -7.88 17.90 -27.79
C ALA A 188 -7.95 18.46 -26.36
N LEU A 189 -8.56 17.72 -25.44
CA LEU A 189 -8.71 18.10 -24.02
C LEU A 189 -7.37 18.13 -23.26
N ALA A 190 -6.48 17.17 -23.52
CA ALA A 190 -5.17 17.12 -22.87
C ALA A 190 -4.26 18.32 -23.22
N ASN A 191 -4.50 18.95 -24.38
CA ASN A 191 -3.73 20.12 -24.84
C ASN A 191 -4.24 21.46 -24.30
N GLU A 192 -5.32 21.47 -23.50
CA GLU A 192 -5.91 22.72 -22.97
C GLU A 192 -5.10 23.31 -21.78
N GLY A 193 -4.22 22.54 -21.14
CA GLY A 193 -3.37 23.00 -20.04
C GLY A 193 -4.15 23.46 -18.80
N THR A 194 -5.32 22.88 -18.56
CA THR A 194 -6.17 23.13 -17.39
C THR A 194 -6.12 21.94 -16.43
N ASP A 195 -6.40 22.15 -15.14
CA ASP A 195 -6.49 21.06 -14.15
C ASP A 195 -7.47 19.95 -14.59
N PHE A 196 -8.56 20.34 -15.28
CA PHE A 196 -9.51 19.38 -15.87
C PHE A 196 -8.92 18.64 -17.07
N GLY A 197 -8.17 19.34 -17.94
CA GLY A 197 -7.48 18.75 -19.09
C GLY A 197 -6.44 17.71 -18.66
N ASP A 198 -5.67 17.98 -17.61
CA ASP A 198 -4.68 17.05 -17.06
C ASP A 198 -5.34 15.80 -16.47
N LEU A 199 -6.40 15.98 -15.67
CA LEU A 199 -7.17 14.84 -15.14
C LEU A 199 -7.81 14.02 -16.27
N ALA A 200 -8.42 14.69 -17.25
CA ALA A 200 -9.00 14.04 -18.42
C ALA A 200 -7.93 13.25 -19.20
N ALA A 201 -6.73 13.81 -19.38
CA ALA A 201 -5.62 13.16 -20.07
C ALA A 201 -5.19 11.85 -19.39
N VAL A 202 -5.27 11.77 -18.07
CA VAL A 202 -4.89 10.55 -17.33
C VAL A 202 -6.05 9.55 -17.26
N VAL A 203 -7.26 10.02 -16.93
CA VAL A 203 -8.42 9.14 -16.73
C VAL A 203 -8.97 8.60 -18.05
N LEU A 204 -9.05 9.44 -19.09
CA LEU A 204 -9.56 9.00 -20.39
C LEU A 204 -8.57 8.13 -21.16
N ARG A 205 -7.32 7.99 -20.69
CA ARG A 205 -6.39 6.95 -21.15
C ARG A 205 -6.63 5.60 -20.46
N GLU A 206 -7.75 5.44 -19.75
CA GLU A 206 -8.16 4.21 -19.07
C GLU A 206 -7.03 3.55 -18.26
N PRO A 207 -6.69 4.13 -17.09
CA PRO A 207 -5.66 3.61 -16.20
C PRO A 207 -5.81 2.11 -15.96
N TRP A 208 -4.66 1.44 -15.86
CA TRP A 208 -4.64 -0.02 -15.87
C TRP A 208 -3.56 -0.63 -14.98
N ALA A 209 -3.82 -1.85 -14.52
CA ALA A 209 -2.92 -2.71 -13.77
C ALA A 209 -2.79 -4.06 -14.52
N PRO A 210 -1.64 -4.34 -15.16
CA PRO A 210 -1.46 -5.61 -15.88
C PRO A 210 -1.43 -6.80 -14.91
N PRO A 211 -2.21 -7.87 -15.20
CA PRO A 211 -2.18 -9.10 -14.41
C PRO A 211 -0.91 -9.92 -14.68
N THR A 212 -0.35 -9.84 -15.90
CA THR A 212 0.84 -10.59 -16.31
C THR A 212 1.79 -9.73 -17.15
N PRO A 213 3.09 -10.09 -17.25
CA PRO A 213 4.04 -9.45 -18.17
C PRO A 213 3.61 -9.53 -19.64
N GLU A 214 3.02 -10.65 -20.06
CA GLU A 214 2.58 -10.87 -21.44
C GLU A 214 1.43 -9.92 -21.82
N ALA A 215 0.41 -9.80 -20.97
CA ALA A 215 -0.69 -8.87 -21.18
C ALA A 215 -0.18 -7.42 -21.29
N ALA A 216 0.79 -7.09 -20.44
CA ALA A 216 1.42 -5.78 -20.42
C ALA A 216 2.13 -5.47 -21.76
N ARG A 217 2.78 -6.48 -22.36
CA ARG A 217 3.43 -6.38 -23.68
C ARG A 217 2.42 -6.23 -24.81
N GLU A 218 1.35 -7.01 -24.82
CA GLU A 218 0.29 -6.94 -25.84
C GLU A 218 -0.34 -5.54 -25.91
N VAL A 219 -0.65 -4.94 -24.76
CA VAL A 219 -1.20 -3.58 -24.70
C VAL A 219 -0.18 -2.56 -25.23
N ALA A 220 1.10 -2.71 -24.91
CA ALA A 220 2.12 -1.80 -25.42
C ALA A 220 2.30 -1.89 -26.94
N GLU A 221 2.24 -3.09 -27.51
CA GLU A 221 2.28 -3.31 -28.96
C GLU A 221 1.09 -2.61 -29.64
N GLN A 222 -0.13 -2.77 -29.12
CA GLN A 222 -1.34 -2.10 -29.63
C GLN A 222 -1.19 -0.56 -29.62
N TRP A 223 -0.66 0.01 -28.53
CA TRP A 223 -0.43 1.44 -28.42
C TRP A 223 0.57 1.98 -29.46
N ASN A 224 1.66 1.25 -29.72
CA ASN A 224 2.64 1.68 -30.72
C ASN A 224 2.06 1.63 -32.14
N GLU A 225 1.21 0.64 -32.44
CA GLU A 225 0.52 0.55 -33.74
C GLU A 225 -0.49 1.68 -33.93
N ALA A 226 -1.17 2.13 -32.88
CA ALA A 226 -2.10 3.25 -32.94
C ALA A 226 -1.43 4.63 -33.13
N GLU A 227 -0.15 4.76 -32.79
CA GLU A 227 0.64 5.99 -32.94
C GLU A 227 1.40 6.10 -34.29
N ALA A 228 1.53 4.99 -35.04
CA ALA A 228 2.30 4.89 -36.29
C ALA A 228 1.50 5.30 -37.55
#